data_AF-A0A7J3FM62-F1
#
_entry.id   AF-A0A7J3FM62-F1
#
_cell.length_a   1.000
_cell.length_b   1.000
_cell.length_c   1.000
_cell.angle_alpha   90.00
_cell.angle_beta   90.00
_cell.angle_gamma   90.00
#
_symmetry.space_group_name_H-M   'P 1'
#
loop_
_entity.id
_entity.type
_entity.pdbx_description
1 polymer ?
#
loop_
_entity_poly.entity_id
_entity_poly.type
_entity_poly.pdbx_seq_one_letter_code
_entity_poly.pdbx_strand_id
1 'polypeptide(L)' 'TETSGTLQCDDKIIQAAKTLDKYYVPTRYPNAWVEGSPDEYYTRNDAEEAIRLAENIIGWVEDKWKSLKRGGE' A
#
# COMPACT_ATOMS: atom_id res chain seq x y z
N THR A 1 15.82 21.41 20.49
CA THR A 1 16.20 21.24 19.07
C THR A 1 15.53 19.98 18.59
N GLU A 2 14.37 20.14 17.97
CA GLU A 2 13.52 19.05 17.49
C GLU A 2 14.17 18.41 16.26
N THR A 3 14.66 17.19 16.41
CA THR A 3 15.11 16.39 15.27
C THR A 3 13.88 16.00 14.46
N SER A 4 13.47 16.84 13.51
CA SER A 4 12.51 16.44 12.47
C SER A 4 13.21 15.40 11.59
N GLY A 5 13.16 14.15 12.04
CA GLY A 5 13.75 13.00 11.36
C GLY A 5 12.84 12.58 10.23
N THR A 6 13.12 13.05 9.01
CA THR A 6 12.42 12.56 7.82
C THR A 6 12.74 11.08 7.62
N LEU A 7 11.74 10.21 7.74
CA LEU A 7 11.89 8.80 7.34
C LEU A 7 12.01 8.70 5.83
N GLN A 8 13.15 8.21 5.35
CA GLN A 8 13.27 7.80 3.96
C GLN A 8 12.43 6.55 3.72
N CYS A 9 11.54 6.64 2.75
CA CYS A 9 10.69 5.55 2.27
C CYS A 9 11.30 4.94 1.01
N ASP A 10 11.40 3.61 1.00
CA ASP A 10 11.96 2.87 -0.11
C ASP A 10 11.06 3.01 -1.36
N ASP A 11 11.65 3.24 -2.55
CA ASP A 11 10.88 3.44 -3.79
C ASP A 11 9.92 2.29 -4.10
N LYS A 12 10.27 1.06 -3.70
CA LYS A 12 9.41 -0.12 -3.86
C LYS A 12 8.13 -0.02 -3.02
N ILE A 13 8.22 0.56 -1.82
CA ILE A 13 7.08 0.77 -0.92
C ILE A 13 6.20 1.89 -1.46
N ILE A 14 6.80 2.97 -1.96
CA ILE A 14 6.07 4.05 -2.64
C ILE A 14 5.33 3.51 -3.86
N GLN A 15 5.98 2.67 -4.67
CA GLN A 15 5.37 2.08 -5.85
C GLN A 15 4.23 1.11 -5.49
N ALA A 16 4.40 0.30 -4.44
CA ALA A 16 3.34 -0.55 -3.90
C ALA A 16 2.12 0.27 -3.47
N ALA A 17 2.33 1.35 -2.71
CA ALA A 17 1.26 2.24 -2.27
C ALA A 17 0.51 2.86 -3.45
N LYS A 18 1.25 3.42 -4.43
CA LYS A 18 0.64 3.98 -5.66
C LYS A 18 -0.16 2.95 -6.46
N THR A 19 0.25 1.69 -6.45
CA THR A 19 -0.52 0.62 -7.11
C THR A 19 -1.82 0.36 -6.35
N LEU A 20 -1.75 0.24 -5.02
CA LEU A 20 -2.94 0.00 -4.18
C LEU A 20 -3.94 1.16 -4.19
N ASP A 21 -3.46 2.41 -4.28
CA ASP A 21 -4.33 3.60 -4.40
C ASP A 21 -5.26 3.51 -5.61
N LYS A 22 -4.80 2.89 -6.71
CA LYS A 22 -5.61 2.70 -7.91
C LYS A 22 -6.77 1.73 -7.69
N TYR A 23 -6.66 0.81 -6.73
CA TYR A 23 -7.74 -0.13 -6.42
C TYR A 23 -8.82 0.50 -5.55
N TYR A 24 -8.56 1.62 -4.87
CA TYR A 24 -9.50 2.20 -3.92
C TYR A 24 -10.87 2.51 -4.55
N VAL A 25 -10.91 3.28 -5.64
CA VAL A 25 -12.20 3.71 -6.25
C VAL A 25 -12.84 2.60 -7.11
N PRO A 26 -12.12 1.98 -8.08
CA PRO A 26 -12.78 1.13 -9.08
C PRO A 26 -13.27 -0.22 -8.54
N THR A 27 -12.72 -0.70 -7.42
CA THR A 27 -13.20 -1.94 -6.78
C THR A 27 -14.53 -1.79 -6.04
N ARG A 28 -14.98 -0.55 -5.74
CA ARG A 28 -16.14 -0.30 -4.87
C ARG A 28 -17.30 0.38 -5.57
N TYR A 29 -17.06 1.15 -6.62
CA TYR A 29 -18.09 1.93 -7.27
C TYR A 29 -18.23 1.53 -8.75
N PRO A 30 -19.38 0.95 -9.17
CA PRO A 30 -19.61 0.56 -10.57
C PRO A 30 -19.46 1.72 -11.57
N ASN A 31 -19.75 2.96 -11.13
CA ASN A 31 -19.59 4.15 -11.97
C ASN A 31 -18.12 4.50 -12.30
N ALA A 32 -17.15 3.78 -11.73
CA ALA A 32 -15.75 3.86 -12.14
C ALA A 32 -15.48 3.11 -13.46
N TRP A 33 -16.44 2.32 -13.95
CA TRP A 33 -16.36 1.54 -15.19
C TRP A 33 -17.36 2.08 -16.23
N VAL A 34 -17.02 1.90 -17.51
CA VAL A 34 -17.89 2.31 -18.64
C VAL A 34 -19.12 1.40 -18.73
N GLU A 35 -18.97 0.14 -18.35
CA GLU A 35 -20.00 -0.90 -18.31
C GLU A 35 -19.62 -1.97 -17.27
N GLY A 36 -20.51 -2.93 -17.02
CA GLY A 36 -20.24 -4.08 -16.15
C GLY A 36 -20.20 -3.79 -14.64
N SER A 37 -19.78 -4.80 -13.87
CA SER A 37 -19.54 -4.68 -12.42
C SER A 37 -18.05 -4.85 -12.08
N PRO A 38 -17.55 -4.24 -10.98
CA PRO A 38 -16.13 -4.30 -10.64
C PRO A 38 -15.52 -5.70 -10.63
N ASP A 39 -16.25 -6.72 -10.20
CA ASP A 39 -15.78 -8.11 -10.14
C ASP A 39 -15.47 -8.73 -11.50
N GLU A 40 -15.99 -8.17 -12.60
CA GLU A 40 -15.69 -8.61 -13.97
C GLU A 40 -14.30 -8.13 -14.44
N TYR A 41 -13.72 -7.12 -13.78
CA TYR A 41 -12.47 -6.48 -14.17
C TYR A 41 -11.25 -6.93 -13.34
N TYR A 42 -11.46 -7.75 -12.31
CA TYR A 42 -10.38 -8.22 -11.43
C TYR A 42 -10.27 -9.75 -11.44
N THR A 43 -9.03 -10.22 -11.49
CA THR A 43 -8.71 -11.63 -11.41
C THR A 43 -8.25 -12.02 -10.00
N ARG A 44 -8.20 -13.32 -9.72
CA ARG A 44 -7.54 -13.84 -8.52
C ARG A 44 -6.09 -13.35 -8.40
N ASN A 45 -5.36 -13.29 -9.52
CA ASN A 45 -3.97 -12.84 -9.51
C ASN A 45 -3.86 -11.37 -9.10
N ASP A 46 -4.80 -10.50 -9.49
CA ASP A 46 -4.83 -9.10 -9.06
C ASP A 46 -5.04 -9.00 -7.55
N ALA A 47 -5.92 -9.84 -6.99
CA ALA A 47 -6.17 -9.90 -5.56
C ALA A 47 -4.94 -10.40 -4.78
N GLU A 48 -4.29 -11.47 -5.25
CA GLU A 48 -3.08 -12.02 -4.64
C GLU A 48 -1.93 -11.00 -4.67
N GLU A 49 -1.75 -10.29 -5.79
CA GLU A 49 -0.75 -9.23 -5.90
C GLU A 49 -1.08 -8.05 -4.97
N ALA A 50 -2.33 -7.62 -4.88
CA ALA A 50 -2.74 -6.55 -3.97
C ALA A 50 -2.45 -6.91 -2.50
N ILE A 51 -2.75 -8.15 -2.08
CA ILE A 51 -2.44 -8.65 -0.74
C ILE A 51 -0.92 -8.61 -0.49
N ARG A 52 -0.14 -9.14 -1.42
CA ARG A 52 1.33 -9.15 -1.33
C ARG A 52 1.91 -7.74 -1.21
N LEU A 53 1.39 -6.78 -1.97
CA LEU A 53 1.81 -5.37 -1.88
C LEU A 53 1.44 -4.75 -0.52
N ALA A 54 0.26 -5.06 0.01
CA ALA A 54 -0.15 -4.58 1.33
C ALA A 54 0.73 -5.15 2.45
N GLU A 55 1.03 -6.45 2.40
CA GLU A 55 1.93 -7.12 3.35
C GLU A 55 3.32 -6.48 3.34
N ASN A 56 3.86 -6.16 2.16
CA ASN A 56 5.16 -5.48 2.05
C ASN A 56 5.16 -4.11 2.73
N ILE A 57 4.08 -3.32 2.56
CA ILE A 57 3.96 -2.00 3.18
C ILE A 57 3.86 -2.14 4.71
N ILE A 58 3.00 -3.04 5.19
CA ILE A 58 2.83 -3.28 6.64
C ILE A 58 4.14 -3.75 7.27
N GLY A 59 4.83 -4.72 6.65
CA GLY A 59 6.12 -5.21 7.13
C GLY A 59 7.18 -4.10 7.20
N TRP A 60 7.26 -3.24 6.17
CA TRP A 60 8.16 -2.09 6.19
C TRP A 60 7.83 -1.11 7.33
N VAL A 61 6.55 -0.80 7.56
CA VAL A 61 6.11 0.08 8.66
C VAL A 61 6.49 -0.51 10.02
N GLU A 62 6.25 -1.80 10.22
CA GLU A 62 6.60 -2.48 11.47
C GLU A 62 8.11 -2.45 11.74
N ASP A 63 8.93 -2.70 10.72
CA ASP A 63 10.38 -2.69 10.85
C ASP A 63 10.92 -1.30 11.17
N LYS A 64 10.42 -0.25 10.49
CA LYS A 64 10.76 1.13 10.83
C LYS A 64 10.32 1.48 12.25
N TRP A 65 9.12 1.09 12.65
CA TRP A 65 8.61 1.34 14.00
C TRP A 65 9.47 0.69 15.08
N LYS A 66 9.87 -0.58 14.89
CA LYS A 66 10.77 -1.29 15.80
C LYS A 66 12.14 -0.62 15.89
N SER A 67 12.68 -0.14 14.77
CA SER A 67 13.95 0.60 14.71
C SER A 67 13.90 1.89 15.53
N LEU A 68 12.83 2.69 15.37
CA LEU A 68 12.65 3.94 16.11
C LEU A 68 12.53 3.72 17.62
N LYS A 69 11.83 2.64 18.04
CA LYS A 69 11.70 2.30 19.46
C LYS A 69 13.03 1.93 20.12
N ARG A 70 13.97 1.32 19.39
CA ARG A 70 15.27 0.88 19.92
C ARG A 70 16.30 2.01 20.01
N GLY A 71 16.11 3.12 19.30
CA GLY A 71 17.01 4.29 19.36
C GLY A 71 16.65 5.34 20.41
N GLY A 72 15.62 5.07 21.23
CA GLY A 72 15.19 5.93 22.35
C GLY A 72 15.62 5.43 23.73
N GLU A 73 16.41 4.36 23.79
CA GLU A 73 17.14 3.88 24.99
C GLU A 73 18.60 4.32 24.90
#